data_AF-A0AAV5Q4D1-F1
#
_entry.id   AF-A0AAV5Q4D1-F1
#
_cell.length_a   1.000
_cell.length_b   1.000
_cell.length_c   1.000
_cell.angle_alpha   90.00
_cell.angle_beta   90.00
_cell.angle_gamma   90.00
#
_symmetry.space_group_name_H-M   'P 1'
#
loop_
_entity.id
_entity.type
_entity.pdbx_description
1 polymer ?
#
loop_
_entity_poly.entity_id
_entity_poly.type
_entity_poly.pdbx_seq_one_letter_code
_entity_poly.pdbx_strand_id
1 'polypeptide(L)'
;MKVLVLNFTGSLSDLVSLVEKQQVKAGIEICLLLGEITSQDSSSECTIPIYRMGDSIGKAVLGMGVSGSYTIKVNSGSLTIGLKNINKPVDILISDSWPACIAREERMLGDVELDPLMDFKPRYWFCNGAFFERAWGWDEERACRFVSLAKKGNGRWFYAFNIDDKDDLSKLKLTDPPRIKRQLPDENLPDNFKRIHLINESDCFLCLEGKFEPHLVIDQSEDAYIALTKGPLGLSHGKGFIGHGMIVPTFHSSKFPSPLKDSPFWKQQVKYCNQLIDLFTTQKGVPNAKNFGLIFWNINNDDQVHGHIQFLPILISQCEKLEAQIEKQVEFDFKIRSEKRSKFLEHNPTKEAAEIKKLEFLTFKEESSQFWEKIDNHNYIMITKYTPIEGWVRYLASVDGPVDSQFPRKVVALLIEQKEKINWKKCTRGVKSEQIEADKFKESFDKISKNV
;
A
#
# COMPACT_ATOMS: atom_id res chain seq x y z
N MET A 1 13.40 34.47 4.64
CA MET A 1 14.16 33.38 5.29
C MET A 1 14.48 32.29 4.28
N LYS A 2 15.74 31.82 4.19
CA LYS A 2 16.17 30.77 3.24
C LYS A 2 16.16 29.38 3.88
N VAL A 3 15.30 28.49 3.41
CA VAL A 3 15.04 27.17 4.01
C VAL A 3 15.56 26.07 3.10
N LEU A 4 16.23 25.08 3.70
CA LEU A 4 16.58 23.80 3.06
C LEU A 4 15.79 22.67 3.72
N VAL A 5 15.19 21.79 2.93
CA VAL A 5 14.51 20.57 3.40
C VAL A 5 15.22 19.38 2.79
N LEU A 6 15.55 18.39 3.63
CA LEU A 6 16.28 17.19 3.24
C LEU A 6 15.54 15.94 3.69
N ASN A 7 15.41 14.96 2.81
CA ASN A 7 15.12 13.58 3.20
C ASN A 7 16.42 12.76 3.14
N PHE A 8 17.22 12.92 4.18
CA PHE A 8 18.53 12.29 4.36
C PHE A 8 18.47 11.27 5.49
N THR A 9 19.02 10.07 5.24
CA THR A 9 19.26 9.07 6.28
C THR A 9 20.75 8.76 6.37
N GLY A 10 21.35 8.87 7.55
CA GLY A 10 22.78 8.61 7.75
C GLY A 10 23.35 9.24 9.02
N SER A 11 24.67 9.41 9.06
CA SER A 11 25.37 9.99 10.22
C SER A 11 25.09 11.49 10.38
N LEU A 12 25.15 11.99 11.62
CA LEU A 12 25.02 13.43 11.90
C LEU A 12 26.13 14.24 11.20
N SER A 13 27.36 13.74 11.18
CA SER A 13 28.49 14.42 10.52
C SER A 13 28.28 14.61 9.02
N ASP A 14 27.73 13.60 8.34
CA ASP A 14 27.44 13.69 6.90
C ASP A 14 26.33 14.69 6.61
N LEU A 15 25.31 14.75 7.47
CA LEU A 15 24.25 15.74 7.38
C LEU A 15 24.82 17.15 7.56
N VAL A 16 25.62 17.39 8.60
CA VAL A 16 26.23 18.70 8.87
C VAL A 16 27.09 19.14 7.68
N SER A 17 27.96 18.25 7.18
CA SER A 17 28.78 18.55 5.99
C SER A 17 27.95 18.95 4.77
N LEU A 18 26.80 18.27 4.56
CA LEU A 18 25.90 18.57 3.47
C LEU A 18 25.23 19.94 3.64
N VAL A 19 24.75 20.24 4.85
CA VAL A 19 24.05 21.48 5.18
C VAL A 19 24.99 22.68 5.06
N GLU A 20 26.20 22.59 5.60
CA GLU A 20 27.21 23.66 5.51
C GLU A 20 27.61 23.97 4.07
N LYS A 21 27.75 22.94 3.22
CA LYS A 21 27.98 23.13 1.77
C LYS A 21 26.86 23.94 1.14
N GLN A 22 25.61 23.70 1.51
CA GLN A 22 24.46 24.48 1.00
C GLN A 22 24.38 25.87 1.62
N GLN A 23 24.75 26.03 2.88
CA GLN A 23 24.86 27.34 3.51
C GLN A 23 25.89 28.23 2.78
N VAL A 24 27.09 27.72 2.52
CA VAL A 24 28.13 28.47 1.78
C VAL A 24 27.68 28.77 0.36
N LYS A 25 27.06 27.79 -0.33
CA LYS A 25 26.68 27.93 -1.74
C LYS A 25 25.46 28.83 -1.97
N ALA A 26 24.43 28.72 -1.14
CA ALA A 26 23.12 29.33 -1.37
C ALA A 26 22.67 30.31 -0.26
N GLY A 27 23.43 30.39 0.83
CA GLY A 27 23.11 31.21 1.99
C GLY A 27 21.94 30.65 2.81
N ILE A 28 21.79 29.32 2.90
CA ILE A 28 20.74 28.69 3.70
C ILE A 28 20.84 29.14 5.16
N GLU A 29 19.70 29.47 5.77
CA GLU A 29 19.61 29.97 7.15
C GLU A 29 19.08 28.90 8.12
N ILE A 30 18.32 27.92 7.62
CA ILE A 30 17.69 26.86 8.40
C ILE A 30 17.57 25.58 7.57
N CYS A 31 17.78 24.43 8.22
CA CYS A 31 17.55 23.12 7.62
C CYS A 31 16.41 22.38 8.34
N LEU A 32 15.54 21.72 7.57
CA LEU A 32 14.49 20.82 8.03
C LEU A 32 14.81 19.41 7.55
N LEU A 33 14.80 18.44 8.45
CA LEU A 33 15.13 17.04 8.17
C LEU A 33 13.86 16.18 8.25
N LEU A 34 13.54 15.50 7.15
CA LEU A 34 12.45 14.53 7.04
C LEU A 34 12.92 13.07 7.25
N GLY A 35 14.22 12.82 7.09
CA GLY A 35 14.81 11.49 7.27
C GLY A 35 15.37 11.28 8.67
N GLU A 36 16.18 10.22 8.85
CA GLU A 36 16.61 9.75 10.16
C GLU A 36 18.13 9.85 10.35
N ILE A 37 18.56 10.19 11.57
CA ILE A 37 19.98 10.12 11.95
C ILE A 37 20.27 8.75 12.55
N THR A 38 21.13 7.98 11.89
CA THR A 38 21.42 6.59 12.26
C THR A 38 22.61 6.46 13.22
N SER A 39 23.48 7.47 13.29
CA SER A 39 24.59 7.53 14.25
C SER A 39 24.86 8.97 14.70
N GLN A 40 25.07 9.14 16.00
CA GLN A 40 25.56 10.38 16.60
C GLN A 40 27.06 10.23 16.85
N ASP A 41 27.85 10.57 15.84
CA ASP A 41 29.30 10.66 15.97
C ASP A 41 29.68 12.05 16.52
N SER A 42 30.75 12.14 17.30
CA SER A 42 31.14 13.27 18.18
C SER A 42 30.82 14.69 17.69
N SER A 43 30.26 15.51 18.60
CA SER A 43 30.10 16.99 18.63
C SER A 43 30.25 17.78 17.31
N SER A 44 29.55 17.38 16.26
CA SER A 44 29.47 18.17 15.04
C SER A 44 28.44 19.28 15.24
N GLU A 45 28.88 20.46 15.70
CA GLU A 45 28.01 21.64 15.75
C GLU A 45 27.83 22.21 14.34
N CYS A 46 26.58 22.34 13.89
CA CYS A 46 26.27 23.00 12.63
C CYS A 46 26.15 24.51 12.83
N THR A 47 26.68 25.28 11.88
CA THR A 47 26.61 26.75 11.87
C THR A 47 25.19 27.30 11.71
N ILE A 48 24.22 26.47 11.29
CA ILE A 48 22.79 26.83 11.20
C ILE A 48 21.91 25.80 11.91
N PRO A 49 20.74 26.20 12.41
CA PRO A 49 19.84 25.28 13.09
C PRO A 49 19.27 24.23 12.13
N ILE A 50 19.28 22.97 12.59
CA ILE A 50 18.67 21.82 11.93
C ILE A 50 17.50 21.35 12.79
N TYR A 51 16.28 21.32 12.23
CA TYR A 51 15.07 20.83 12.90
C TYR A 51 14.64 19.49 12.31
N ARG A 52 14.17 18.57 13.15
CA ARG A 52 13.63 17.26 12.76
C ARG A 52 12.33 16.98 13.49
N MET A 53 11.52 16.05 12.97
CA MET A 53 10.38 15.53 13.73
C MET A 53 10.90 14.69 14.92
N GLY A 54 10.23 14.78 16.08
CA GLY A 54 10.67 14.12 17.31
C GLY A 54 10.29 12.64 17.38
N ASP A 55 11.09 11.84 18.10
CA ASP A 55 11.00 10.37 18.19
C ASP A 55 9.85 9.84 19.09
N SER A 56 8.72 10.54 19.23
CA SER A 56 7.63 10.12 20.13
C SER A 56 6.73 9.03 19.54
N ILE A 57 6.30 8.08 20.38
CA ILE A 57 5.29 7.06 20.07
C ILE A 57 3.93 7.74 19.84
N GLY A 58 3.60 8.04 18.58
CA GLY A 58 2.37 8.71 18.13
C GLY A 58 2.62 9.61 16.91
N LYS A 59 1.59 9.87 16.08
CA LYS A 59 1.69 10.65 14.82
C LYS A 59 2.33 12.02 15.06
N ALA A 60 3.47 12.28 14.42
CA ALA A 60 4.22 13.53 14.59
C ALA A 60 3.82 14.57 13.53
N VAL A 61 3.52 15.79 13.98
CA VAL A 61 3.29 16.96 13.12
C VAL A 61 4.14 18.12 13.65
N LEU A 62 4.96 18.72 12.79
CA LEU A 62 5.74 19.91 13.11
C LEU A 62 5.19 21.12 12.33
N GLY A 63 4.77 22.17 13.03
CA GLY A 63 4.35 23.43 12.43
C GLY A 63 5.31 24.58 12.76
N MET A 64 5.75 25.33 11.76
CA MET A 64 6.61 26.52 11.91
C MET A 64 5.95 27.74 11.26
N GLY A 65 5.84 28.85 12.01
CA GLY A 65 5.35 30.15 11.51
C GLY A 65 6.41 31.24 11.66
N VAL A 66 6.54 32.11 10.67
CA VAL A 66 7.61 33.13 10.56
C VAL A 66 7.11 34.55 10.88
N SER A 67 5.81 34.74 11.12
CA SER A 67 5.26 36.04 11.55
C SER A 67 5.45 36.28 13.06
N GLY A 68 6.66 36.71 13.45
CA GLY A 68 6.95 37.33 14.74
C GLY A 68 6.82 36.43 15.98
N SER A 69 7.97 36.07 16.56
CA SER A 69 8.12 35.61 17.95
C SER A 69 7.40 34.33 18.39
N TYR A 70 7.55 33.23 17.65
CA TYR A 70 7.42 31.89 18.24
C TYR A 70 8.62 31.01 17.84
N THR A 71 9.78 31.30 18.42
CA THR A 71 10.83 30.29 18.56
C THR A 71 10.46 29.43 19.76
N ILE A 72 9.73 28.33 19.56
CA ILE A 72 9.48 27.40 20.67
C ILE A 72 10.79 26.66 20.94
N LYS A 73 11.51 27.09 21.98
CA LYS A 73 12.68 26.38 22.53
C LYS A 73 12.24 24.99 22.99
N VAL A 74 12.79 23.95 22.39
CA VAL A 74 12.56 22.56 22.78
C VAL A 74 13.69 22.16 23.74
N ASN A 75 13.40 22.12 25.05
CA ASN A 75 14.18 21.29 25.97
C ASN A 75 13.65 19.86 25.83
N SER A 76 14.55 18.87 25.92
CA SER A 76 14.28 17.42 25.88
C SER A 76 12.89 17.02 26.43
N GLY A 77 11.98 16.63 25.55
CA GLY A 77 10.61 16.24 25.88
C GLY A 77 9.72 16.26 24.64
N SER A 78 8.84 15.27 24.49
CA SER A 78 7.97 15.07 23.32
C SER A 78 7.24 16.33 22.89
N LEU A 79 7.23 16.60 21.58
CA LEU A 79 6.45 17.68 20.99
C LEU A 79 4.99 17.23 20.80
N THR A 80 4.17 17.31 21.84
CA THR A 80 2.72 17.42 21.64
C THR A 80 2.42 18.89 21.34
N ILE A 81 2.45 19.31 20.07
CA ILE A 81 1.97 20.65 19.72
C ILE A 81 0.47 20.67 20.04
N GLY A 82 0.10 21.39 21.09
CA GLY A 82 -1.27 21.83 21.30
C GLY A 82 -1.65 22.80 20.19
N LEU A 83 -2.15 22.30 19.06
CA LEU A 83 -2.75 23.08 17.96
C LEU A 83 -3.89 24.00 18.44
N LYS A 84 -4.37 23.79 19.69
CA LYS A 84 -5.40 24.57 20.36
C LYS A 84 -5.10 26.07 20.53
N ASN A 85 -3.85 26.52 20.38
CA ASN A 85 -3.46 27.93 20.60
C ASN A 85 -2.96 28.65 19.34
N ILE A 86 -3.04 28.05 18.15
CA ILE A 86 -2.61 28.69 16.91
C ILE A 86 -3.81 29.44 16.29
N ASN A 87 -3.79 30.77 16.39
CA ASN A 87 -4.82 31.64 15.79
C ASN A 87 -4.35 32.35 14.51
N LYS A 88 -3.22 31.92 13.92
CA LYS A 88 -2.59 32.55 12.75
C LYS A 88 -2.23 31.51 11.67
N PRO A 89 -2.10 31.92 10.40
CA PRO A 89 -1.60 31.05 9.35
C PRO A 89 -0.18 30.51 9.64
N VAL A 90 0.07 29.27 9.24
CA VAL A 90 1.37 28.58 9.38
C VAL A 90 2.16 28.70 8.07
N ASP A 91 3.48 28.83 8.12
CA ASP A 91 4.28 28.94 6.89
C ASP A 91 4.80 27.57 6.43
N ILE A 92 5.27 26.72 7.34
CA ILE A 92 5.72 25.35 7.04
C ILE A 92 5.03 24.35 7.95
N LEU A 93 4.47 23.30 7.35
CA LEU A 93 3.95 22.13 8.04
C LEU A 93 4.71 20.90 7.56
N ILE A 94 5.13 20.04 8.48
CA ILE A 94 5.76 18.74 8.19
C ILE A 94 4.95 17.64 8.86
N SER A 95 4.70 16.56 8.11
CA SER A 95 4.01 15.36 8.61
C SER A 95 4.56 14.09 7.96
N ASP A 96 4.27 12.95 8.57
CA ASP A 96 4.64 11.63 8.03
C ASP A 96 3.76 11.20 6.85
N SER A 97 2.59 11.82 6.69
CA SER A 97 1.60 11.49 5.66
C SER A 97 0.94 12.75 5.11
N TRP A 98 0.33 12.66 3.92
CA TRP A 98 -0.46 13.76 3.35
C TRP A 98 -1.78 13.95 4.08
N PRO A 99 -2.39 15.15 4.11
CA PRO A 99 -3.79 15.26 4.47
C PRO A 99 -4.65 14.51 3.46
N ALA A 100 -5.67 13.79 3.95
CA ALA A 100 -6.52 12.93 3.12
C ALA A 100 -7.18 13.68 1.96
N CYS A 101 -7.46 14.98 2.10
CA CYS A 101 -8.01 15.81 1.04
C CYS A 101 -7.05 15.97 -0.16
N ILE A 102 -5.74 16.03 0.07
CA ILE A 102 -4.71 16.09 -0.99
C ILE A 102 -4.44 14.70 -1.54
N ALA A 103 -4.28 13.72 -0.65
CA ALA A 103 -3.95 12.35 -1.02
C ALA A 103 -5.02 11.71 -1.92
N ARG A 104 -6.31 12.00 -1.68
CA ARG A 104 -7.43 11.46 -2.47
C ARG A 104 -7.41 11.90 -3.93
N GLU A 105 -7.03 13.15 -4.19
CA GLU A 105 -6.99 13.69 -5.55
C GLU A 105 -5.83 13.13 -6.34
N GLU A 106 -4.71 12.92 -5.66
CA GLU A 106 -3.46 12.46 -6.25
C GLU A 106 -3.29 10.93 -6.17
N ARG A 107 -4.32 10.21 -5.68
CA ARG A 107 -4.33 8.75 -5.50
C ARG A 107 -3.14 8.24 -4.68
N MET A 108 -2.80 8.97 -3.61
CA MET A 108 -1.74 8.64 -2.67
C MET A 108 -2.30 8.26 -1.30
N LEU A 109 -1.43 7.77 -0.40
CA LEU A 109 -1.77 7.57 1.01
C LEU A 109 -1.87 8.92 1.72
N GLY A 110 -2.89 9.06 2.59
CA GLY A 110 -3.08 10.26 3.39
C GLY A 110 -3.91 10.01 4.65
N ASP A 111 -3.91 11.00 5.53
CA ASP A 111 -4.43 10.94 6.89
C ASP A 111 -5.50 12.02 7.09
N VAL A 112 -6.70 11.57 7.46
CA VAL A 112 -7.86 12.45 7.68
C VAL A 112 -7.69 13.31 8.93
N GLU A 113 -6.86 12.89 9.89
CA GLU A 113 -6.58 13.69 11.09
C GLU A 113 -5.75 14.94 10.78
N LEU A 114 -5.12 14.97 9.59
CA LEU A 114 -4.40 16.13 9.10
C LEU A 114 -5.28 17.10 8.30
N ASP A 115 -6.46 16.68 7.83
CA ASP A 115 -7.38 17.56 7.09
C ASP A 115 -7.75 18.85 7.86
N PRO A 116 -8.02 18.83 9.18
CA PRO A 116 -8.26 20.04 9.95
C PRO A 116 -7.08 21.02 9.95
N LEU A 117 -5.85 20.55 9.73
CA LEU A 117 -4.67 21.42 9.71
C LEU A 117 -4.61 22.32 8.47
N MET A 118 -5.42 22.01 7.45
CA MET A 118 -5.61 22.88 6.28
C MET A 118 -6.21 24.23 6.67
N ASP A 119 -6.96 24.31 7.78
CA ASP A 119 -7.50 25.58 8.28
C ASP A 119 -6.38 26.55 8.72
N PHE A 120 -5.16 26.06 8.99
CA PHE A 120 -3.99 26.90 9.25
C PHE A 120 -3.34 27.49 8.00
N LYS A 121 -3.85 27.19 6.80
CA LYS A 121 -3.37 27.74 5.52
C LYS A 121 -1.83 27.69 5.36
N PRO A 122 -1.19 26.52 5.43
CA PRO A 122 0.26 26.39 5.26
C PRO A 122 0.76 26.99 3.94
N ARG A 123 1.95 27.63 3.91
CA ARG A 123 2.60 27.98 2.63
C ARG A 123 3.32 26.79 2.01
N TYR A 124 3.84 25.92 2.86
CA TYR A 124 4.49 24.68 2.48
C TYR A 124 4.00 23.54 3.36
N TRP A 125 3.74 22.40 2.74
CA TRP A 125 3.48 21.14 3.42
C TRP A 125 4.47 20.09 2.92
N PHE A 126 5.33 19.61 3.80
CA PHE A 126 6.32 18.58 3.49
C PHE A 126 5.95 17.21 4.07
N CYS A 127 6.18 16.16 3.29
CA CYS A 127 6.16 14.79 3.80
C CYS A 127 7.29 13.95 3.19
N ASN A 128 7.55 12.78 3.78
CA ASN A 128 8.42 11.78 3.17
C ASN A 128 7.64 10.98 2.10
N GLY A 129 8.32 10.44 1.08
CA GLY A 129 7.70 9.60 0.04
C GLY A 129 8.33 9.75 -1.34
N ALA A 130 7.74 9.17 -2.39
CA ALA A 130 8.17 9.46 -3.77
C ALA A 130 8.06 10.97 -4.06
N PHE A 131 8.95 11.53 -4.88
CA PHE A 131 8.92 12.97 -5.16
C PHE A 131 7.60 13.39 -5.83
N PHE A 132 6.90 14.34 -5.21
CA PHE A 132 5.69 14.96 -5.72
C PHE A 132 5.69 16.44 -5.34
N GLU A 133 5.20 17.28 -6.24
CA GLU A 133 5.08 18.73 -6.01
C GLU A 133 3.80 19.25 -6.67
N ARG A 134 2.93 19.88 -5.88
CA ARG A 134 1.70 20.55 -6.33
C ARG A 134 1.52 21.85 -5.56
N ALA A 135 0.99 22.88 -6.23
CA ALA A 135 0.70 24.17 -5.61
C ALA A 135 -0.77 24.55 -5.78
N TRP A 136 -1.36 25.11 -4.73
CA TRP A 136 -2.74 25.60 -4.73
C TRP A 136 -2.87 26.91 -3.92
N GLY A 137 -3.63 27.87 -4.43
CA GLY A 137 -3.88 29.17 -3.79
C GLY A 137 -4.98 29.13 -2.74
N TRP A 138 -4.69 29.59 -1.52
CA TRP A 138 -5.69 29.85 -0.48
C TRP A 138 -6.52 31.10 -0.78
N ASP A 139 -5.84 32.12 -1.32
CA ASP A 139 -6.37 33.42 -1.72
C ASP A 139 -5.38 34.09 -2.72
N GLU A 140 -5.60 35.36 -3.05
CA GLU A 140 -4.79 36.11 -4.03
C GLU A 140 -3.34 36.39 -3.58
N GLU A 141 -3.00 36.18 -2.30
CA GLU A 141 -1.68 36.51 -1.75
C GLU A 141 -0.97 35.31 -1.09
N ARG A 142 -1.64 34.16 -0.97
CA ARG A 142 -1.14 32.99 -0.27
C ARG A 142 -1.48 31.69 -1.00
N ALA A 143 -0.49 30.81 -1.12
CA ALA A 143 -0.65 29.46 -1.66
C ALA A 143 0.05 28.41 -0.79
N CYS A 144 -0.45 27.18 -0.79
CA CYS A 144 0.27 26.02 -0.27
C CYS A 144 1.01 25.30 -1.39
N ARG A 145 2.27 24.94 -1.15
CA ARG A 145 3.03 23.97 -1.94
C ARG A 145 3.12 22.66 -1.15
N PHE A 146 2.49 21.62 -1.67
CA PHE A 146 2.59 20.26 -1.18
C PHE A 146 3.80 19.62 -1.87
N VAL A 147 4.85 19.33 -1.09
CA VAL A 147 6.10 18.73 -1.58
C VAL A 147 6.45 17.47 -0.79
N SER A 148 6.51 16.31 -1.45
CA SER A 148 7.15 15.12 -0.87
C SER A 148 8.55 14.94 -1.42
N LEU A 149 9.47 14.48 -0.58
CA LEU A 149 10.85 14.23 -0.96
C LEU A 149 11.19 12.76 -0.81
N ALA A 150 11.82 12.20 -1.84
CA ALA A 150 12.34 10.85 -1.82
C ALA A 150 13.55 10.72 -0.91
N LYS A 151 13.82 9.53 -0.39
CA LYS A 151 15.07 9.26 0.34
C LYS A 151 16.26 9.57 -0.55
N LYS A 152 17.33 10.13 0.00
CA LYS A 152 18.59 10.37 -0.72
C LYS A 152 19.04 9.12 -1.46
N GLY A 153 19.18 9.23 -2.78
CA GLY A 153 19.49 8.12 -3.69
C GLY A 153 18.32 7.70 -4.58
N ASN A 154 17.06 7.98 -4.19
CA ASN A 154 15.85 7.49 -4.85
C ASN A 154 15.04 8.60 -5.55
N GLY A 155 15.71 9.52 -6.24
CA GLY A 155 15.08 10.65 -6.94
C GLY A 155 15.38 12.00 -6.29
N ARG A 156 14.42 12.94 -6.31
CA ARG A 156 14.61 14.28 -5.72
C ARG A 156 14.39 14.23 -4.20
N TRP A 157 15.47 14.46 -3.47
CA TRP A 157 15.55 14.24 -2.01
C TRP A 157 15.83 15.52 -1.21
N PHE A 158 15.92 16.66 -1.89
CA PHE A 158 16.11 17.97 -1.28
C PHE A 158 15.23 19.03 -1.95
N TYR A 159 14.88 20.05 -1.17
CA TYR A 159 14.12 21.21 -1.63
C TYR A 159 14.64 22.46 -0.95
N ALA A 160 14.92 23.52 -1.71
CA ALA A 160 15.41 24.79 -1.17
C ALA A 160 14.50 25.93 -1.66
N PHE A 161 14.12 26.82 -0.74
CA PHE A 161 13.17 27.89 -1.03
C PHE A 161 13.34 29.08 -0.09
N ASN A 162 12.73 30.20 -0.48
CA ASN A 162 12.65 31.39 0.34
C ASN A 162 11.22 31.54 0.89
N ILE A 163 11.12 31.93 2.15
CA ILE A 163 9.89 32.43 2.76
C ILE A 163 9.98 33.95 2.79
N ASP A 164 9.10 34.57 2.02
CA ASP A 164 8.89 36.01 1.95
C ASP A 164 7.51 36.37 2.56
N ASP A 165 7.25 37.65 2.80
CA ASP A 165 6.00 38.09 3.45
C ASP A 165 4.74 37.77 2.61
N LYS A 166 4.87 37.67 1.29
CA LYS A 166 3.80 37.32 0.34
C LYS A 166 4.28 36.27 -0.66
N ASP A 167 3.36 35.41 -1.11
CA ASP A 167 3.69 34.48 -2.18
C ASP A 167 3.60 35.19 -3.52
N ASP A 168 4.65 35.09 -4.34
CA ASP A 168 4.59 35.50 -5.73
C ASP A 168 3.85 34.42 -6.55
N LEU A 169 2.51 34.49 -6.53
CA LEU A 169 1.65 33.52 -7.21
C LEU A 169 1.90 33.44 -8.73
N SER A 170 2.47 34.49 -9.33
CA SER A 170 2.79 34.51 -10.77
C SER A 170 3.84 33.46 -11.16
N LYS A 171 4.66 33.01 -10.20
CA LYS A 171 5.69 31.99 -10.38
C LYS A 171 5.18 30.57 -10.12
N LEU A 172 3.92 30.41 -9.70
CA LEU A 172 3.36 29.12 -9.35
C LEU A 172 2.39 28.62 -10.42
N LYS A 173 2.56 27.36 -10.82
CA LYS A 173 1.55 26.64 -11.59
C LYS A 173 0.46 26.15 -10.63
N LEU A 174 -0.51 27.01 -10.37
CA LEU A 174 -1.63 26.69 -9.47
C LEU A 174 -2.58 25.67 -10.10
N THR A 175 -2.96 24.69 -9.31
CA THR A 175 -4.01 23.71 -9.62
C THR A 175 -5.31 24.06 -8.90
N ASP A 176 -6.40 23.41 -9.28
CA ASP A 176 -7.69 23.55 -8.61
C ASP A 176 -7.61 23.24 -7.10
N PRO A 177 -8.46 23.87 -6.28
CA PRO A 177 -8.58 23.58 -4.86
C PRO A 177 -8.94 22.12 -4.59
N PRO A 178 -8.33 21.47 -3.58
CA PRO A 178 -8.76 20.18 -3.12
C PRO A 178 -10.22 20.26 -2.67
N ARG A 179 -11.02 19.27 -3.05
CA ARG A 179 -12.42 19.17 -2.63
C ARG A 179 -12.50 18.80 -1.15
N ILE A 180 -12.36 19.79 -0.28
CA ILE A 180 -12.60 19.67 1.16
C ILE A 180 -14.12 19.55 1.36
N LYS A 181 -14.66 18.32 1.35
CA LYS A 181 -15.99 18.08 1.92
C LYS A 181 -15.87 18.30 3.43
N ARG A 182 -16.13 19.52 3.90
CA ARG A 182 -16.42 19.77 5.33
C ARG A 182 -17.55 18.83 5.71
N GLN A 183 -17.26 17.81 6.51
CA GLN A 183 -18.29 17.10 7.23
C GLN A 183 -18.81 18.09 8.28
N LEU A 184 -19.93 18.75 8.00
CA LEU A 184 -20.85 19.04 9.09
C LEU A 184 -21.23 17.68 9.70
N PRO A 185 -21.34 17.55 11.03
CA PRO A 185 -21.88 16.34 11.65
C PRO A 185 -23.36 16.27 11.23
N ASP A 186 -23.61 15.65 10.08
CA ASP A 186 -24.93 15.52 9.51
C ASP A 186 -25.47 14.16 9.95
N GLU A 187 -26.39 14.18 10.92
CA GLU A 187 -27.07 13.00 11.47
C GLU A 187 -27.97 12.28 10.44
N ASN A 188 -27.93 12.64 9.15
CA ASN A 188 -28.79 12.07 8.11
C ASN A 188 -28.08 11.76 6.77
N LEU A 189 -26.88 11.16 6.78
CA LEU A 189 -26.30 10.54 5.60
C LEU A 189 -26.54 9.01 5.59
N PRO A 190 -27.11 8.44 4.52
CA PRO A 190 -27.25 6.99 4.41
C PRO A 190 -25.86 6.33 4.32
N ASP A 191 -25.67 5.29 5.13
CA ASP A 191 -24.47 4.53 5.53
C ASP A 191 -23.53 3.98 4.41
N ASN A 192 -23.70 4.35 3.15
CA ASN A 192 -23.17 3.57 2.02
C ASN A 192 -21.95 4.15 1.28
N PHE A 193 -21.30 5.20 1.78
CA PHE A 193 -19.89 5.45 1.42
C PHE A 193 -19.01 4.78 2.46
N LYS A 194 -18.67 3.50 2.21
CA LYS A 194 -17.68 2.78 3.01
C LYS A 194 -16.42 3.63 3.12
N ARG A 195 -16.17 4.12 4.33
CA ARG A 195 -14.90 4.73 4.73
C ARG A 195 -13.78 3.81 4.23
N ILE A 196 -12.82 4.33 3.48
CA ILE A 196 -11.58 3.60 3.20
C ILE A 196 -11.02 3.26 4.59
N HIS A 197 -11.02 1.98 4.94
CA HIS A 197 -10.49 1.51 6.22
C HIS A 197 -8.96 1.63 6.15
N LEU A 198 -8.45 2.83 6.49
CA LEU A 198 -7.03 3.04 6.77
C LEU A 198 -6.67 2.21 7.99
N ILE A 199 -6.01 1.08 7.75
CA ILE A 199 -5.49 0.17 8.77
C ILE A 199 -3.98 0.39 8.79
N ASN A 200 -3.47 0.98 9.87
CA ASN A 200 -2.03 1.15 10.08
C ASN A 200 -1.34 -0.21 10.20
N GLU A 201 -0.02 -0.26 10.04
CA GLU A 201 0.77 -1.49 10.14
C GLU A 201 0.49 -2.27 11.45
N SER A 202 0.39 -1.56 12.58
CA SER A 202 0.09 -2.14 13.89
C SER A 202 -1.28 -2.82 13.98
N ASP A 203 -2.22 -2.41 13.14
CA ASP A 203 -3.57 -2.97 13.06
C ASP A 203 -3.75 -3.93 11.88
N CYS A 204 -2.76 -4.03 11.00
CA CYS A 204 -2.79 -4.88 9.83
C CYS A 204 -2.61 -6.35 10.22
N PHE A 205 -3.50 -7.22 9.75
CA PHE A 205 -3.41 -8.67 9.98
C PHE A 205 -2.35 -9.38 9.13
N LEU A 206 -1.64 -8.64 8.26
CA LEU A 206 -0.61 -9.14 7.34
C LEU A 206 0.77 -8.49 7.57
N CYS A 207 0.87 -7.45 8.39
CA CYS A 207 2.17 -6.89 8.76
C CYS A 207 2.82 -7.75 9.84
N LEU A 208 4.12 -8.02 9.71
CA LEU A 208 4.90 -8.78 10.71
C LEU A 208 4.97 -8.07 12.07
N GLU A 209 4.85 -6.75 12.09
CA GLU A 209 4.75 -5.95 13.34
C GLU A 209 3.29 -5.65 13.72
N GLY A 210 2.33 -6.22 13.00
CA GLY A 210 0.90 -6.00 13.16
C GLY A 210 0.19 -7.12 13.92
N LYS A 211 -1.12 -7.26 13.66
CA LYS A 211 -2.00 -8.29 14.23
C LYS A 211 -1.93 -9.61 13.46
N PHE A 212 -0.80 -9.90 12.82
CA PHE A 212 -0.65 -11.15 12.07
C PHE A 212 -0.54 -12.36 12.99
N GLU A 213 -0.67 -13.54 12.40
CA GLU A 213 -0.78 -14.82 13.13
C GLU A 213 0.51 -15.62 12.91
N PRO A 214 1.50 -15.50 13.81
CA PRO A 214 2.86 -16.00 13.56
C PRO A 214 2.92 -17.52 13.41
N HIS A 215 1.98 -18.26 14.02
CA HIS A 215 1.93 -19.72 13.87
C HIS A 215 1.64 -20.19 12.45
N LEU A 216 1.06 -19.32 11.59
CA LEU A 216 0.74 -19.66 10.20
C LEU A 216 1.90 -19.43 9.24
N VAL A 217 2.94 -18.69 9.64
CA VAL A 217 4.11 -18.41 8.79
C VAL A 217 4.84 -19.71 8.50
N ILE A 218 5.16 -19.97 7.24
CA ILE A 218 5.89 -21.14 6.74
C ILE A 218 7.36 -20.82 6.50
N ASP A 219 7.62 -19.71 5.81
CA ASP A 219 8.98 -19.25 5.49
C ASP A 219 8.99 -17.72 5.40
N GLN A 220 10.13 -17.10 5.67
CA GLN A 220 10.29 -15.65 5.68
C GLN A 220 11.64 -15.25 5.07
N SER A 221 11.60 -14.19 4.25
CA SER A 221 12.76 -13.52 3.68
C SER A 221 12.67 -12.01 3.94
N GLU A 222 13.64 -11.24 3.44
CA GLU A 222 13.67 -9.78 3.56
C GLU A 222 12.47 -9.11 2.89
N ASP A 223 12.08 -9.58 1.69
CA ASP A 223 11.07 -8.91 0.86
C ASP A 223 9.67 -9.52 0.96
N ALA A 224 9.57 -10.79 1.37
CA ALA A 224 8.30 -11.50 1.46
C ALA A 224 8.34 -12.69 2.42
N TYR A 225 7.15 -13.09 2.88
CA TYR A 225 6.96 -14.33 3.64
C TYR A 225 5.82 -15.16 3.04
N ILE A 226 5.85 -16.47 3.32
CA ILE A 226 4.77 -17.42 3.03
C ILE A 226 4.03 -17.69 4.32
N ALA A 227 2.71 -17.66 4.29
CA ALA A 227 1.87 -18.12 5.40
C ALA A 227 0.67 -18.93 4.92
N LEU A 228 0.18 -19.82 5.77
CA LEU A 228 -1.13 -20.44 5.57
C LEU A 228 -2.25 -19.41 5.75
N THR A 229 -3.33 -19.59 5.00
CA THR A 229 -4.51 -18.73 5.12
C THR A 229 -5.47 -19.20 6.22
N LYS A 230 -6.09 -18.26 6.91
CA LYS A 230 -7.29 -18.55 7.70
C LYS A 230 -8.47 -18.91 6.78
N GLY A 231 -9.22 -19.93 7.15
CA GLY A 231 -10.34 -20.42 6.34
C GLY A 231 -9.88 -21.01 5.00
N PRO A 232 -9.06 -22.09 5.02
CA PRO A 232 -8.46 -22.63 3.82
C PRO A 232 -9.52 -23.19 2.83
N LEU A 233 -9.30 -22.92 1.54
CA LEU A 233 -9.95 -23.62 0.44
C LEU A 233 -9.19 -24.92 0.14
N GLY A 234 -9.85 -25.88 -0.48
CA GLY A 234 -9.25 -27.16 -0.86
C GLY A 234 -9.54 -28.29 0.11
N LEU A 235 -8.92 -29.43 -0.17
CA LEU A 235 -9.00 -30.66 0.60
C LEU A 235 -7.58 -31.15 0.93
N SER A 236 -7.49 -31.98 1.97
CA SER A 236 -6.22 -32.66 2.29
C SER A 236 -5.81 -33.55 1.13
N HIS A 237 -4.54 -33.43 0.71
CA HIS A 237 -3.95 -34.20 -0.39
C HIS A 237 -2.86 -35.15 0.13
N GLY A 238 -3.08 -35.72 1.31
CA GLY A 238 -2.23 -36.77 1.90
C GLY A 238 -0.94 -36.28 2.56
N LYS A 239 -0.57 -35.00 2.43
CA LYS A 239 0.61 -34.40 3.10
C LYS A 239 0.35 -33.94 4.53
N GLY A 240 -0.89 -34.10 5.00
CA GLY A 240 -1.31 -33.68 6.34
C GLY A 240 -1.54 -32.17 6.49
N PHE A 241 -1.58 -31.44 5.37
CA PHE A 241 -2.02 -30.04 5.27
C PHE A 241 -2.78 -29.84 3.96
N ILE A 242 -3.58 -28.76 3.87
CA ILE A 242 -4.37 -28.44 2.67
C ILE A 242 -3.56 -27.66 1.63
N GLY A 243 -2.67 -26.79 2.09
CA GLY A 243 -1.75 -26.04 1.22
C GLY A 243 -2.31 -24.74 0.65
N HIS A 244 -3.47 -24.25 1.14
CA HIS A 244 -3.99 -22.93 0.78
C HIS A 244 -3.29 -21.84 1.61
N GLY A 245 -2.42 -21.08 0.95
CA GLY A 245 -1.60 -20.07 1.61
C GLY A 245 -1.56 -18.75 0.84
N MET A 246 -0.67 -17.88 1.30
CA MET A 246 -0.39 -16.60 0.69
C MET A 246 1.09 -16.26 0.74
N ILE A 247 1.56 -15.58 -0.30
CA ILE A 247 2.83 -14.86 -0.37
C ILE A 247 2.52 -13.40 -0.08
N VAL A 248 3.20 -12.82 0.90
CA VAL A 248 2.90 -11.48 1.40
C VAL A 248 4.20 -10.66 1.44
N PRO A 249 4.23 -9.45 0.86
CA PRO A 249 5.36 -8.54 0.98
C PRO A 249 5.55 -8.11 2.43
N THR A 250 6.79 -7.92 2.84
CA THR A 250 7.12 -7.42 4.20
C THR A 250 6.75 -5.95 4.39
N PHE A 251 6.70 -5.16 3.32
CA PHE A 251 6.25 -3.76 3.35
C PHE A 251 4.72 -3.65 3.36
N HIS A 252 4.19 -2.69 4.12
CA HIS A 252 2.77 -2.37 4.12
C HIS A 252 2.42 -1.48 2.94
N SER A 253 1.70 -2.04 1.96
CA SER A 253 1.17 -1.27 0.83
C SER A 253 -0.05 -1.97 0.25
N SER A 254 -1.03 -1.18 -0.20
CA SER A 254 -2.18 -1.66 -0.95
C SER A 254 -1.80 -2.26 -2.31
N LYS A 255 -0.67 -1.80 -2.87
CA LYS A 255 -0.15 -2.16 -4.19
C LYS A 255 1.27 -2.68 -4.14
N PHE A 256 1.59 -3.55 -5.10
CA PHE A 256 2.97 -3.95 -5.36
C PHE A 256 3.78 -2.81 -5.98
N PRO A 257 5.11 -2.80 -5.81
CA PRO A 257 5.98 -1.78 -6.39
C PRO A 257 5.85 -1.75 -7.92
N SER A 258 5.99 -0.56 -8.49
CA SER A 258 6.05 -0.34 -9.94
C SER A 258 7.35 0.43 -10.26
N PRO A 259 8.18 -0.05 -11.20
CA PRO A 259 8.00 -1.26 -12.00
C PRO A 259 8.18 -2.56 -11.18
N LEU A 260 7.28 -3.52 -11.36
CA LEU A 260 7.27 -4.75 -10.54
C LEU A 260 8.42 -5.68 -10.89
N LYS A 261 8.70 -5.86 -12.18
CA LYS A 261 9.61 -6.88 -12.74
C LYS A 261 11.01 -6.89 -12.11
N ASP A 262 11.53 -5.71 -11.78
CA ASP A 262 12.89 -5.56 -11.27
C ASP A 262 12.96 -5.45 -9.75
N SER A 263 11.79 -5.41 -9.08
CA SER A 263 11.71 -5.27 -7.64
C SER A 263 12.27 -6.50 -6.91
N PRO A 264 12.89 -6.31 -5.73
CA PRO A 264 13.31 -7.42 -4.86
C PRO A 264 12.14 -8.36 -4.52
N PHE A 265 10.97 -7.79 -4.22
CA PHE A 265 9.73 -8.54 -3.99
C PHE A 265 9.37 -9.47 -5.15
N TRP A 266 9.40 -9.01 -6.40
CA TRP A 266 9.08 -9.86 -7.54
C TRP A 266 10.02 -11.05 -7.68
N LYS A 267 11.33 -10.84 -7.51
CA LYS A 267 12.33 -11.92 -7.55
C LYS A 267 12.06 -12.96 -6.48
N GLN A 268 11.77 -12.50 -5.27
CA GLN A 268 11.45 -13.37 -4.15
C GLN A 268 10.11 -14.11 -4.34
N GLN A 269 9.09 -13.41 -4.85
CA GLN A 269 7.80 -13.99 -5.19
C GLN A 269 7.94 -15.11 -6.23
N VAL A 270 8.70 -14.89 -7.31
CA VAL A 270 8.96 -15.91 -8.34
C VAL A 270 9.66 -17.12 -7.74
N LYS A 271 10.64 -16.92 -6.84
CA LYS A 271 11.32 -18.01 -6.12
C LYS A 271 10.32 -18.84 -5.31
N TYR A 272 9.47 -18.21 -4.52
CA TYR A 272 8.44 -18.89 -3.73
C TYR A 272 7.43 -19.62 -4.62
N CYS A 273 6.97 -19.02 -5.71
CA CYS A 273 6.10 -19.68 -6.68
C CYS A 273 6.73 -20.98 -7.22
N ASN A 274 8.01 -20.96 -7.59
CA ASN A 274 8.71 -22.13 -8.11
C ASN A 274 8.86 -23.23 -7.04
N GLN A 275 9.21 -22.87 -5.80
CA GLN A 275 9.31 -23.84 -4.70
C GLN A 275 7.96 -24.48 -4.37
N LEU A 276 6.87 -23.70 -4.42
CA LEU A 276 5.51 -24.23 -4.25
C LEU A 276 5.15 -25.18 -5.41
N ILE A 277 5.50 -24.82 -6.64
CA ILE A 277 5.32 -25.70 -7.81
C ILE A 277 6.06 -27.02 -7.60
N ASP A 278 7.34 -26.99 -7.22
CA ASP A 278 8.11 -28.20 -6.97
C ASP A 278 7.49 -29.04 -5.85
N LEU A 279 7.07 -28.40 -4.76
CA LEU A 279 6.46 -29.07 -3.61
C LEU A 279 5.18 -29.85 -4.00
N PHE A 280 4.30 -29.25 -4.81
CA PHE A 280 3.00 -29.83 -5.12
C PHE A 280 2.95 -30.65 -6.41
N THR A 281 3.84 -30.39 -7.37
CA THR A 281 3.82 -31.04 -8.69
C THR A 281 4.91 -32.11 -8.87
N THR A 282 6.01 -32.02 -8.12
CA THR A 282 7.17 -32.91 -8.24
C THR A 282 7.31 -33.75 -6.98
N GLN A 283 6.66 -34.92 -6.88
CA GLN A 283 6.96 -35.88 -5.80
C GLN A 283 7.05 -37.33 -6.26
N LYS A 284 8.20 -37.96 -5.94
CA LYS A 284 8.38 -39.41 -5.97
C LYS A 284 7.64 -40.04 -4.79
N GLY A 285 6.92 -41.13 -5.01
CA GLY A 285 6.33 -41.97 -3.94
C GLY A 285 4.95 -41.56 -3.44
N VAL A 286 4.33 -40.49 -3.97
CA VAL A 286 2.92 -40.15 -3.69
C VAL A 286 2.07 -40.56 -4.91
N PRO A 287 1.14 -41.53 -4.77
CA PRO A 287 0.16 -41.79 -5.81
C PRO A 287 -0.57 -40.48 -6.14
N ASN A 288 -0.60 -40.07 -7.42
CA ASN A 288 -1.21 -38.83 -7.93
C ASN A 288 -0.41 -37.51 -7.74
N ALA A 289 0.89 -37.52 -7.44
CA ALA A 289 1.70 -36.28 -7.43
C ALA A 289 1.66 -35.50 -8.76
N LYS A 290 1.48 -36.20 -9.89
CA LYS A 290 1.33 -35.59 -11.23
C LYS A 290 -0.07 -35.03 -11.50
N ASN A 291 -1.02 -35.11 -10.56
CA ASN A 291 -2.40 -34.69 -10.79
C ASN A 291 -2.71 -33.30 -10.25
N PHE A 292 -1.73 -32.59 -9.69
CA PHE A 292 -1.92 -31.25 -9.15
C PHE A 292 -1.30 -30.18 -10.03
N GLY A 293 -2.02 -29.06 -10.14
CA GLY A 293 -1.48 -27.77 -10.52
C GLY A 293 -1.60 -26.79 -9.36
N LEU A 294 -1.21 -25.54 -9.59
CA LEU A 294 -1.44 -24.44 -8.65
C LEU A 294 -2.27 -23.34 -9.31
N ILE A 295 -3.15 -22.74 -8.54
CA ILE A 295 -3.71 -21.43 -8.85
C ILE A 295 -3.10 -20.41 -7.90
N PHE A 296 -2.68 -19.27 -8.45
CA PHE A 296 -2.29 -18.06 -7.73
C PHE A 296 -3.26 -16.94 -8.05
N TRP A 297 -3.56 -16.06 -7.11
CA TRP A 297 -4.34 -14.86 -7.41
C TRP A 297 -4.01 -13.69 -6.52
N ASN A 298 -4.18 -12.49 -7.07
CA ASN A 298 -4.03 -11.25 -6.35
C ASN A 298 -4.95 -10.16 -6.94
N ILE A 299 -5.20 -9.15 -6.12
CA ILE A 299 -5.88 -7.92 -6.53
C ILE A 299 -4.93 -6.79 -6.16
N ASN A 300 -4.46 -6.06 -7.16
CA ASN A 300 -3.64 -4.87 -6.99
C ASN A 300 -4.55 -3.65 -7.20
N ASN A 301 -5.02 -3.06 -6.12
CA ASN A 301 -5.97 -1.95 -6.14
C ASN A 301 -5.73 -1.03 -4.95
N ASP A 302 -6.09 0.24 -5.10
CA ASP A 302 -5.90 1.27 -4.08
C ASP A 302 -6.70 0.99 -2.80
N ASP A 303 -7.83 0.29 -2.90
CA ASP A 303 -8.73 0.01 -1.77
C ASP A 303 -8.27 -1.15 -0.87
N GLN A 304 -7.14 -1.77 -1.17
CA GLN A 304 -6.61 -2.88 -0.36
C GLN A 304 -5.81 -2.35 0.83
N VAL A 305 -5.76 -3.13 1.91
CA VAL A 305 -4.96 -2.79 3.08
C VAL A 305 -3.50 -3.21 2.88
N HIS A 306 -3.30 -4.44 2.38
CA HIS A 306 -1.97 -5.02 2.20
C HIS A 306 -2.04 -6.00 1.02
N GLY A 307 -1.24 -5.71 -0.01
CA GLY A 307 -1.13 -6.54 -1.21
C GLY A 307 -0.64 -7.94 -0.85
N HIS A 308 -1.25 -8.97 -1.42
CA HIS A 308 -0.84 -10.35 -1.18
C HIS A 308 -1.24 -11.22 -2.38
N ILE A 309 -0.54 -12.34 -2.56
CA ILE A 309 -0.83 -13.33 -3.58
C ILE A 309 -1.25 -14.60 -2.85
N GLN A 310 -2.51 -15.01 -2.99
CA GLN A 310 -2.95 -16.31 -2.48
C GLN A 310 -2.57 -17.40 -3.47
N PHE A 311 -2.35 -18.61 -2.95
CA PHE A 311 -2.08 -19.79 -3.75
C PHE A 311 -2.86 -21.00 -3.23
N LEU A 312 -3.26 -21.87 -4.15
CA LEU A 312 -3.97 -23.11 -3.84
C LEU A 312 -3.50 -24.24 -4.77
N PRO A 313 -3.01 -25.37 -4.24
CA PRO A 313 -2.87 -26.59 -5.02
C PRO A 313 -4.26 -27.17 -5.33
N ILE A 314 -4.52 -27.46 -6.60
CA ILE A 314 -5.78 -28.07 -7.06
C ILE A 314 -5.51 -29.16 -8.10
N LEU A 315 -6.51 -29.98 -8.39
CA LEU A 315 -6.37 -31.00 -9.42
C LEU A 315 -6.22 -30.38 -10.81
N ILE A 316 -5.40 -30.95 -11.68
CA ILE A 316 -5.20 -30.48 -13.06
C ILE A 316 -6.54 -30.44 -13.82
N SER A 317 -7.40 -31.44 -13.63
CA SER A 317 -8.75 -31.47 -14.21
C SER A 317 -9.67 -30.33 -13.77
N GLN A 318 -9.37 -29.70 -12.63
CA GLN A 318 -10.02 -28.47 -12.18
C GLN A 318 -9.34 -27.24 -12.81
N CYS A 319 -8.01 -27.21 -12.93
CA CYS A 319 -7.29 -26.13 -13.64
C CYS A 319 -7.79 -25.92 -15.08
N GLU A 320 -8.14 -27.01 -15.78
CA GLU A 320 -8.66 -26.98 -17.15
C GLU A 320 -10.00 -26.21 -17.26
N LYS A 321 -10.78 -26.17 -16.18
CA LYS A 321 -12.09 -25.50 -16.13
C LYS A 321 -12.00 -24.04 -15.67
N LEU A 322 -10.81 -23.55 -15.33
CA LEU A 322 -10.62 -22.24 -14.69
C LEU A 322 -11.15 -21.09 -15.54
N GLU A 323 -10.81 -21.04 -16.83
CA GLU A 323 -11.21 -19.97 -17.74
C GLU A 323 -12.73 -19.85 -17.87
N ALA A 324 -13.40 -20.96 -18.13
CA ALA A 324 -14.86 -21.02 -18.17
C ALA A 324 -15.49 -20.62 -16.81
N GLN A 325 -14.83 -20.92 -15.69
CA GLN A 325 -15.31 -20.51 -14.37
C GLN A 325 -15.11 -19.01 -14.10
N ILE A 326 -14.02 -18.40 -14.61
CA ILE A 326 -13.80 -16.95 -14.60
C ILE A 326 -14.93 -16.27 -15.37
N GLU A 327 -15.19 -16.70 -16.61
CA GLU A 327 -16.25 -16.12 -17.46
C GLU A 327 -17.63 -16.19 -16.81
N LYS A 328 -18.00 -17.36 -16.26
CA LYS A 328 -19.26 -17.55 -15.53
C LYS A 328 -19.37 -16.59 -14.34
N GLN A 329 -18.29 -16.42 -13.57
CA GLN A 329 -18.29 -15.55 -12.41
C GLN A 329 -18.34 -14.07 -12.79
N VAL A 330 -17.66 -13.67 -13.87
CA VAL A 330 -17.73 -12.31 -14.43
C VAL A 330 -19.16 -11.98 -14.83
N GLU A 331 -19.82 -12.87 -15.58
CA GLU A 331 -21.20 -12.67 -16.02
C GLU A 331 -22.15 -12.57 -14.82
N PHE A 332 -22.01 -13.47 -13.85
CA PHE A 332 -22.81 -13.47 -12.64
C PHE A 332 -22.65 -12.17 -11.83
N ASP A 333 -21.42 -11.75 -11.53
CA ASP A 333 -21.18 -10.53 -10.76
C ASP A 333 -21.55 -9.26 -11.54
N PHE A 334 -21.43 -9.27 -12.88
CA PHE A 334 -21.96 -8.18 -13.72
C PHE A 334 -23.47 -8.08 -13.61
N LYS A 335 -24.20 -9.18 -13.79
CA LYS A 335 -25.66 -9.22 -13.67
C LYS A 335 -26.13 -8.72 -12.29
N ILE A 336 -25.55 -9.23 -11.21
CA ILE A 336 -25.93 -8.84 -9.85
C ILE A 336 -25.64 -7.35 -9.57
N ARG A 337 -24.49 -6.82 -10.03
CA ARG A 337 -24.17 -5.39 -9.86
C ARG A 337 -25.09 -4.50 -10.69
N SER A 338 -25.39 -4.89 -11.92
CA SER A 338 -26.33 -4.18 -12.79
C SER A 338 -27.75 -4.15 -12.22
N GLU A 339 -28.26 -5.27 -11.73
CA GLU A 339 -29.56 -5.34 -11.04
C GLU A 339 -29.62 -4.46 -9.79
N LYS A 340 -28.56 -4.47 -8.97
CA LYS A 340 -28.46 -3.61 -7.78
C LYS A 340 -28.43 -2.13 -8.15
N ARG A 341 -27.71 -1.76 -9.22
CA ARG A 341 -27.66 -0.39 -9.72
C ARG A 341 -29.03 0.06 -10.22
N SER A 342 -29.71 -0.76 -11.02
CA SER A 342 -31.06 -0.43 -11.51
C SER A 342 -32.03 -0.19 -10.35
N LYS A 343 -32.06 -1.10 -9.37
CA LYS A 343 -32.89 -0.92 -8.17
C LYS A 343 -32.52 0.33 -7.37
N PHE A 344 -31.23 0.65 -7.25
CA PHE A 344 -30.79 1.88 -6.56
C PHE A 344 -31.32 3.14 -7.26
N LEU A 345 -31.21 3.20 -8.59
CA LEU A 345 -31.68 4.34 -9.40
C LEU A 345 -33.21 4.46 -9.39
N GLU A 346 -33.94 3.34 -9.43
CA GLU A 346 -35.40 3.33 -9.27
C GLU A 346 -35.85 3.97 -7.96
N HIS A 347 -35.14 3.70 -6.85
CA HIS A 347 -35.44 4.29 -5.54
C HIS A 347 -34.82 5.68 -5.33
N ASN A 348 -33.93 6.13 -6.23
CA ASN A 348 -33.20 7.41 -6.12
C ASN A 348 -33.08 8.08 -7.50
N PRO A 349 -34.20 8.52 -8.12
CA PRO A 349 -34.22 8.96 -9.52
C PRO A 349 -33.39 10.23 -9.80
N THR A 350 -33.08 11.01 -8.77
CA THR A 350 -32.24 12.21 -8.87
C THR A 350 -30.75 11.95 -8.65
N LYS A 351 -30.35 10.72 -8.31
CA LYS A 351 -28.94 10.37 -8.06
C LYS A 351 -28.32 9.73 -9.29
N GLU A 352 -27.10 10.14 -9.59
CA GLU A 352 -26.26 9.45 -10.56
C GLU A 352 -25.54 8.27 -9.89
N ALA A 353 -25.46 7.15 -10.61
CA ALA A 353 -24.68 5.98 -10.21
C ALA A 353 -23.65 5.67 -11.29
N ALA A 354 -22.40 5.45 -10.88
CA ALA A 354 -21.31 5.08 -11.77
C ALA A 354 -21.72 3.90 -12.67
N GLU A 355 -21.22 3.91 -13.90
CA GLU A 355 -21.43 2.82 -14.84
C GLU A 355 -20.82 1.52 -14.29
N ILE A 356 -21.54 0.41 -14.41
CA ILE A 356 -20.99 -0.90 -14.07
C ILE A 356 -20.25 -1.40 -15.30
N LYS A 357 -18.92 -1.45 -15.24
CA LYS A 357 -18.11 -2.10 -16.26
C LYS A 357 -18.02 -3.61 -15.99
N LYS A 358 -18.17 -4.41 -17.05
CA LYS A 358 -17.89 -5.85 -17.03
C LYS A 358 -16.37 -6.03 -17.00
N LEU A 359 -15.88 -6.99 -16.21
CA LEU A 359 -14.45 -7.29 -16.19
C LEU A 359 -14.07 -8.01 -17.48
N GLU A 360 -12.98 -7.56 -18.10
CA GLU A 360 -12.44 -8.16 -19.32
C GLU A 360 -11.08 -8.77 -19.01
N PHE A 361 -11.04 -10.11 -18.97
CA PHE A 361 -9.81 -10.85 -18.71
C PHE A 361 -9.08 -11.12 -20.02
N LEU A 362 -7.81 -10.70 -20.08
CA LEU A 362 -6.87 -11.08 -21.12
C LEU A 362 -6.03 -12.28 -20.66
N THR A 363 -5.72 -13.17 -21.59
CA THR A 363 -4.93 -14.37 -21.32
C THR A 363 -3.49 -14.19 -21.80
N PHE A 364 -2.53 -14.42 -20.91
CA PHE A 364 -1.09 -14.31 -21.17
C PHE A 364 -0.37 -15.62 -20.82
N LYS A 365 0.30 -16.22 -21.80
CA LYS A 365 1.24 -17.35 -21.58
C LYS A 365 2.67 -16.88 -21.33
N GLU A 366 2.98 -15.66 -21.75
CA GLU A 366 4.29 -15.02 -21.62
C GLU A 366 4.15 -13.60 -21.07
N GLU A 367 5.21 -13.10 -20.43
CA GLU A 367 5.27 -11.79 -19.81
C GLU A 367 5.67 -10.71 -20.84
N SER A 368 4.79 -10.50 -21.82
CA SER A 368 4.98 -9.56 -22.93
C SER A 368 4.99 -8.09 -22.48
N SER A 369 5.36 -7.16 -23.37
CA SER A 369 5.30 -5.72 -23.07
C SER A 369 3.90 -5.26 -22.68
N GLN A 370 2.84 -5.84 -23.28
CA GLN A 370 1.45 -5.53 -22.93
C GLN A 370 1.10 -6.05 -21.52
N PHE A 371 1.64 -7.20 -21.12
CA PHE A 371 1.46 -7.71 -19.76
C PHE A 371 2.06 -6.74 -18.73
N TRP A 372 3.31 -6.31 -18.93
CA TRP A 372 3.99 -5.40 -18.01
C TRP A 372 3.36 -4.00 -17.98
N GLU A 373 2.95 -3.47 -19.14
CA GLU A 373 2.24 -2.20 -19.22
C GLU A 373 0.99 -2.18 -18.32
N LYS A 374 0.23 -3.29 -18.29
CA LYS A 374 -0.95 -3.40 -17.44
C LYS A 374 -0.62 -3.54 -15.97
N ILE A 375 0.40 -4.34 -15.64
CA ILE A 375 0.82 -4.56 -14.25
C ILE A 375 1.32 -3.25 -13.62
N ASP A 376 2.12 -2.48 -14.36
CA ASP A 376 2.82 -1.32 -13.81
C ASP A 376 1.97 -0.04 -13.78
N ASN A 377 0.95 0.07 -14.65
CA ASN A 377 0.18 1.31 -14.83
C ASN A 377 -1.30 1.23 -14.43
N HIS A 378 -1.83 0.03 -14.14
CA HIS A 378 -3.26 -0.14 -13.88
C HIS A 378 -3.54 -0.86 -12.56
N ASN A 379 -4.70 -0.59 -11.98
CA ASN A 379 -5.27 -1.50 -10.97
C ASN A 379 -5.70 -2.77 -11.71
N TYR A 380 -5.53 -3.94 -11.09
CA TYR A 380 -5.82 -5.20 -11.76
C TYR A 380 -6.25 -6.31 -10.80
N ILE A 381 -6.99 -7.26 -11.37
CA ILE A 381 -7.17 -8.60 -10.81
C ILE A 381 -6.36 -9.54 -11.69
N MET A 382 -5.58 -10.42 -11.06
CA MET A 382 -4.87 -11.48 -11.76
C MET A 382 -5.17 -12.83 -11.11
N ILE A 383 -5.53 -13.80 -11.94
CA ILE A 383 -5.63 -15.22 -11.57
C ILE A 383 -4.69 -15.98 -12.50
N THR A 384 -3.76 -16.71 -11.94
CA THR A 384 -2.74 -17.45 -12.68
C THR A 384 -2.87 -18.92 -12.37
N LYS A 385 -2.85 -19.78 -13.39
CA LYS A 385 -2.70 -21.23 -13.20
C LYS A 385 -1.31 -21.67 -13.65
N TYR A 386 -0.79 -22.69 -12.97
CA TYR A 386 0.34 -23.48 -13.41
C TYR A 386 -0.07 -24.96 -13.45
N THR A 387 0.30 -25.65 -14.53
CA THR A 387 0.26 -27.12 -14.59
C THR A 387 1.56 -27.65 -15.20
N PRO A 388 2.00 -28.88 -14.88
CA PRO A 388 3.16 -29.49 -15.52
C PRO A 388 3.02 -29.66 -17.04
N ILE A 389 1.80 -29.60 -17.57
CA ILE A 389 1.51 -29.82 -19.00
C ILE A 389 1.51 -28.49 -19.77
N GLU A 390 0.79 -27.48 -19.26
CA GLU A 390 0.59 -26.20 -19.96
C GLU A 390 1.60 -25.12 -19.52
N GLY A 391 2.30 -25.31 -18.40
CA GLY A 391 3.10 -24.27 -17.78
C GLY A 391 2.22 -23.16 -17.21
N TRP A 392 2.71 -21.92 -17.29
CA TRP A 392 2.05 -20.74 -16.75
C TRP A 392 0.98 -20.17 -17.71
N VAL A 393 -0.21 -19.90 -17.18
CA VAL A 393 -1.26 -19.13 -17.86
C VAL A 393 -1.85 -18.10 -16.91
N ARG A 394 -1.80 -16.83 -17.30
CA ARG A 394 -2.24 -15.68 -16.49
C ARG A 394 -3.49 -15.06 -17.11
N TYR A 395 -4.54 -14.92 -16.31
CA TYR A 395 -5.76 -14.22 -16.65
C TYR A 395 -5.75 -12.88 -15.93
N LEU A 396 -5.66 -11.77 -16.67
CA LEU A 396 -5.49 -10.43 -16.11
C LEU A 396 -6.61 -9.51 -16.61
N ALA A 397 -7.31 -8.86 -15.68
CA ALA A 397 -8.29 -7.82 -15.97
C ALA A 397 -7.86 -6.50 -15.31
N SER A 398 -7.80 -5.43 -16.11
CA SER A 398 -7.66 -4.07 -15.59
C SER A 398 -8.95 -3.66 -14.86
N VAL A 399 -8.80 -2.94 -13.76
CA VAL A 399 -9.90 -2.50 -12.91
C VAL A 399 -9.94 -0.98 -12.90
N ASP A 400 -11.11 -0.44 -13.17
CA ASP A 400 -11.40 1.00 -13.07
C ASP A 400 -12.59 1.16 -12.12
N GLY A 401 -12.30 1.50 -10.86
CA GLY A 401 -13.28 1.66 -9.79
C GLY A 401 -13.44 0.45 -8.85
N PRO A 402 -14.55 0.40 -8.07
CA PRO A 402 -14.72 -0.59 -7.02
C PRO A 402 -14.75 -2.03 -7.54
N VAL A 403 -13.92 -2.88 -6.93
CA VAL A 403 -13.82 -4.30 -7.24
C VAL A 403 -14.29 -5.14 -6.06
N ASP A 404 -14.95 -6.26 -6.35
CA ASP A 404 -15.23 -7.25 -5.32
C ASP A 404 -13.92 -7.92 -4.89
N SER A 405 -13.45 -7.60 -3.69
CA SER A 405 -12.21 -8.16 -3.13
C SER A 405 -12.27 -9.68 -2.93
N GLN A 406 -13.45 -10.29 -2.98
CA GLN A 406 -13.63 -11.74 -2.92
C GLN A 406 -13.77 -12.40 -4.30
N PHE A 407 -13.72 -11.64 -5.40
CA PHE A 407 -13.94 -12.17 -6.76
C PHE A 407 -13.05 -13.40 -7.06
N PRO A 408 -11.70 -13.34 -6.89
CA PRO A 408 -10.87 -14.50 -7.17
C PRO A 408 -11.20 -15.70 -6.28
N ARG A 409 -11.49 -15.45 -4.98
CA ARG A 409 -11.87 -16.50 -4.05
C ARG A 409 -13.18 -17.16 -4.45
N LYS A 410 -14.17 -16.40 -4.95
CA LYS A 410 -15.42 -16.96 -5.49
C LYS A 410 -15.16 -17.86 -6.70
N VAL A 411 -14.33 -17.40 -7.64
CA VAL A 411 -13.93 -18.19 -8.82
C VAL A 411 -13.35 -19.53 -8.37
N VAL A 412 -12.33 -19.49 -7.50
CA VAL A 412 -11.62 -20.70 -7.05
C VAL A 412 -12.51 -21.59 -6.19
N ALA A 413 -13.30 -21.04 -5.26
CA ALA A 413 -14.20 -21.82 -4.41
C ALA A 413 -15.28 -22.54 -5.23
N LEU A 414 -15.85 -21.89 -6.24
CA LEU A 414 -16.82 -22.52 -7.14
C LEU A 414 -16.15 -23.55 -8.06
N LEU A 415 -14.93 -23.29 -8.53
CA LEU A 415 -14.16 -24.23 -9.34
C LEU A 415 -13.92 -25.57 -8.63
N ILE A 416 -13.68 -25.53 -7.32
CA ILE A 416 -13.45 -26.72 -6.49
C ILE A 416 -14.70 -27.20 -5.76
N GLU A 417 -15.88 -26.66 -6.10
CA GLU A 417 -17.19 -27.05 -5.55
C GLU A 417 -17.34 -26.81 -4.03
N GLN A 418 -16.62 -25.82 -3.47
CA GLN A 418 -16.65 -25.43 -2.06
C GLN A 418 -17.31 -24.05 -1.85
N LYS A 419 -18.52 -23.86 -2.40
CA LYS A 419 -19.24 -22.57 -2.37
C LYS A 419 -19.48 -22.03 -0.95
N GLU A 420 -19.66 -22.91 0.01
CA GLU A 420 -19.85 -22.60 1.43
C GLU A 420 -18.61 -21.92 2.05
N LYS A 421 -17.43 -22.13 1.46
CA LYS A 421 -16.17 -21.56 1.91
C LYS A 421 -15.81 -20.22 1.27
N ILE A 422 -16.69 -19.64 0.47
CA ILE A 422 -16.50 -18.29 -0.08
C ILE A 422 -16.28 -17.29 1.06
N ASN A 423 -17.07 -17.37 2.13
CA ASN A 423 -16.86 -16.55 3.33
C ASN A 423 -15.84 -17.21 4.26
N TRP A 424 -14.58 -16.82 4.15
CA TRP A 424 -13.48 -17.39 4.94
C TRP A 424 -13.69 -17.30 6.46
N LYS A 425 -14.40 -16.28 6.96
CA LYS A 425 -14.66 -16.11 8.40
C LYS A 425 -15.48 -17.27 8.97
N LYS A 426 -16.30 -17.92 8.15
CA LYS A 426 -17.12 -19.09 8.53
C LYS A 426 -16.33 -20.41 8.48
N CYS A 427 -15.08 -20.38 8.03
CA CYS A 427 -14.26 -21.57 7.82
C CYS A 427 -12.98 -21.57 8.67
N THR A 428 -12.87 -20.65 9.63
CA THR A 428 -11.73 -20.58 10.54
C THR A 428 -11.64 -21.82 11.41
N ARG A 429 -10.42 -22.19 11.80
CA ARG A 429 -10.14 -23.38 12.60
C ARG A 429 -9.46 -22.97 13.89
N GLY A 430 -9.38 -23.89 14.83
CA GLY A 430 -8.67 -23.64 16.10
C GLY A 430 -7.16 -23.58 15.88
N VAL A 431 -6.49 -22.70 16.61
CA VAL A 431 -5.03 -22.44 16.56
C VAL A 431 -4.20 -23.73 16.59
N LYS A 432 -4.55 -24.70 17.46
CA LYS A 432 -3.85 -26.00 17.53
C LYS A 432 -3.87 -26.75 16.21
N SER A 433 -5.02 -26.77 15.52
CA SER A 433 -5.15 -27.48 14.26
C SER A 433 -4.45 -26.75 13.11
N GLU A 434 -4.41 -25.42 13.17
CA GLU A 434 -3.68 -24.58 12.23
C GLU A 434 -2.16 -24.75 12.39
N GLN A 435 -1.65 -24.76 13.62
CA GLN A 435 -0.25 -25.01 13.93
C GLN A 435 0.22 -26.37 13.41
N ILE A 436 -0.56 -27.43 13.64
CA ILE A 436 -0.22 -28.78 13.14
C ILE A 436 -0.09 -28.80 11.61
N GLU A 437 -0.95 -28.08 10.89
CA GLU A 437 -0.83 -27.99 9.43
C GLU A 437 0.35 -27.12 9.00
N ALA A 438 0.59 -26.01 9.69
CA ALA A 438 1.73 -25.14 9.43
C ALA A 438 3.06 -25.90 9.63
N ASP A 439 3.20 -26.67 10.71
CA ASP A 439 4.40 -27.45 11.00
C ASP A 439 4.66 -28.51 9.92
N LYS A 440 3.62 -29.24 9.50
CA LYS A 440 3.76 -30.24 8.41
C LYS A 440 4.09 -29.60 7.06
N PHE A 441 3.53 -28.41 6.80
CA PHE A 441 3.89 -27.65 5.62
C PHE A 441 5.36 -27.24 5.70
N LYS A 442 5.81 -26.61 6.79
CA LYS A 442 7.22 -26.22 7.01
C LYS A 442 8.18 -27.37 6.74
N GLU A 443 7.94 -28.52 7.37
CA GLU A 443 8.77 -29.72 7.18
C GLU A 443 8.85 -30.16 5.72
N SER A 444 7.77 -29.99 4.96
CA SER A 444 7.72 -30.35 3.55
C SER A 444 8.38 -29.29 2.66
N PHE A 445 8.20 -28.01 3.00
CA PHE A 445 8.76 -26.87 2.28
C PHE A 445 10.29 -26.77 2.47
N ASP A 446 10.78 -26.95 3.69
CA ASP A 446 12.22 -26.97 4.01
C ASP A 446 13.00 -28.01 3.20
N LYS A 447 12.37 -29.16 2.91
CA LYS A 447 12.98 -30.22 2.09
C LYS A 447 13.16 -29.77 0.64
N ILE A 448 12.29 -28.90 0.13
CA ILE A 448 12.41 -28.33 -1.21
C ILE A 448 13.46 -27.21 -1.19
N SER A 449 13.38 -26.31 -0.22
CA SER A 449 14.26 -25.15 -0.10
C SER A 449 15.75 -25.48 0.09
N LYS A 450 16.08 -26.67 0.61
CA LYS A 450 17.48 -27.16 0.76
C LYS A 450 18.05 -27.84 -0.48
N ASN A 451 17.22 -28.13 -1.48
CA ASN A 451 17.60 -28.83 -2.73
C ASN A 451 17.72 -27.89 -3.93
N VAL A 452 17.57 -26.59 -3.71
CA VAL A 452 17.73 -25.48 -4.68
C VAL A 452 18.81 -24.55 -4.13
#